data_AF-A0A8J7YIV0-F1
#
_entry.id   AF-A0A8J7YIV0-F1
#
_cell.length_a   1.000
_cell.length_b   1.000
_cell.length_c   1.000
_cell.angle_alpha   90.00
_cell.angle_beta   90.00
_cell.angle_gamma   90.00
#
_symmetry.space_group_name_H-M   'P 1'
#
loop_
_entity.id
_entity.type
_entity.pdbx_description
1 polymer ?
#
loop_
_entity_poly.entity_id
_entity_poly.type
_entity_poly.pdbx_seq_one_letter_code
_entity_poly.pdbx_strand_id
1 'polypeptide(L)'
;MRLYSWDRYEPLKVTRAGIAIAKFFGEGCTLATGRDGHPISRFTRRCIVSGLVTKGAQVVDFRVVPSQALRYGITRQKLEGAVYVSFYRGEVQIHVYTSDGKNLHAEGMLRIRELAEDTENETCSINDIGSLLQYTNGIEDYTEYLLSKVKSKIADRMLIDTQADPISLVVEPLMNRMGVECRIFNPMLIDNGDIRGKEEFFNELRNGKFDCGAIIERDELLGATFIDGKGENIRFASFEEMLTKLSERKR
;
A
#
# COMPACT_ATOMS: atom_id res chain seq x y z
N MET A 1 -1.69 4.33 12.67
CA MET A 1 -2.72 4.92 13.57
C MET A 1 -3.93 5.29 12.72
N ARG A 2 -5.16 4.90 13.11
CA ARG A 2 -6.36 4.89 12.22
C ARG A 2 -7.14 6.21 12.26
N LEU A 3 -7.59 6.72 11.10
CA LEU A 3 -8.43 7.93 11.00
C LEU A 3 -9.92 7.68 11.32
N TYR A 4 -10.52 6.59 10.80
CA TYR A 4 -11.94 6.22 11.00
C TYR A 4 -12.18 4.69 10.91
N SER A 5 -13.24 4.17 11.56
CA SER A 5 -13.86 2.84 11.36
C SER A 5 -15.39 2.95 11.46
N TRP A 6 -16.17 2.14 10.71
CA TRP A 6 -17.64 2.29 10.59
C TRP A 6 -18.40 0.95 10.66
N ASP A 7 -19.59 0.93 11.24
CA ASP A 7 -20.61 -0.13 11.17
C ASP A 7 -21.56 0.03 9.95
N ARG A 8 -21.73 1.27 9.46
CA ARG A 8 -22.38 1.65 8.21
C ARG A 8 -21.50 2.63 7.43
N TYR A 9 -21.32 2.39 6.14
CA TYR A 9 -20.42 3.20 5.32
C TYR A 9 -20.98 4.62 5.08
N GLU A 10 -20.24 5.66 5.49
CA GLU A 10 -20.64 7.06 5.41
C GLU A 10 -19.82 7.87 4.38
N PRO A 11 -20.21 7.88 3.09
CA PRO A 11 -19.40 8.48 2.01
C PRO A 11 -19.16 9.98 2.18
N LEU A 12 -20.15 10.73 2.72
CA LEU A 12 -20.02 12.17 2.90
C LEU A 12 -18.97 12.52 3.96
N LYS A 13 -18.89 11.75 5.04
CA LYS A 13 -17.84 11.93 6.06
C LYS A 13 -16.45 11.58 5.51
N VAL A 14 -16.36 10.59 4.62
CA VAL A 14 -15.13 10.29 3.89
C VAL A 14 -14.72 11.46 2.99
N THR A 15 -15.65 12.05 2.23
CA THR A 15 -15.35 13.24 1.41
C THR A 15 -14.87 14.41 2.28
N ARG A 16 -15.53 14.64 3.42
CA ARG A 16 -15.12 15.65 4.41
C ARG A 16 -13.72 15.40 4.96
N ALA A 17 -13.35 14.14 5.22
CA ALA A 17 -11.98 13.79 5.57
C ALA A 17 -10.97 14.15 4.46
N GLY A 18 -11.34 13.97 3.18
CA GLY A 18 -10.53 14.45 2.05
C GLY A 18 -10.30 15.96 2.08
N ILE A 19 -11.34 16.76 2.34
CA ILE A 19 -11.23 18.23 2.49
C ILE A 19 -10.27 18.58 3.63
N ALA A 20 -10.43 17.92 4.78
CA ALA A 20 -9.59 18.15 5.96
C ALA A 20 -8.12 17.80 5.72
N ILE A 21 -7.86 16.70 4.99
CA ILE A 21 -6.50 16.31 4.60
C ILE A 21 -5.87 17.38 3.70
N ALA A 22 -6.59 17.87 2.68
CA ALA A 22 -6.05 18.93 1.83
C ALA A 22 -5.79 20.23 2.62
N LYS A 23 -6.69 20.63 3.53
CA LYS A 23 -6.45 21.76 4.44
C LYS A 23 -5.21 21.56 5.32
N PHE A 24 -4.99 20.33 5.81
CA PHE A 24 -3.84 20.00 6.65
C PHE A 24 -2.52 20.15 5.90
N PHE A 25 -2.45 19.69 4.66
CA PHE A 25 -1.24 19.83 3.82
C PHE A 25 -1.07 21.24 3.23
N GLY A 26 -2.16 22.01 3.13
CA GLY A 26 -2.17 23.37 2.63
C GLY A 26 -2.81 23.49 1.25
N GLU A 27 -3.20 24.72 0.92
CA GLU A 27 -3.83 25.04 -0.37
C GLU A 27 -2.86 24.79 -1.53
N GLY A 28 -3.35 24.17 -2.61
CA GLY A 28 -2.55 23.84 -3.78
C GLY A 28 -1.57 22.69 -3.59
N CYS A 29 -1.64 21.96 -2.47
CA CYS A 29 -0.74 20.84 -2.21
C CYS A 29 -0.80 19.75 -3.29
N THR A 30 0.33 19.08 -3.54
CA THR A 30 0.44 17.96 -4.47
C THR A 30 0.55 16.64 -3.71
N LEU A 31 -0.51 15.85 -3.74
CA LEU A 31 -0.65 14.63 -2.94
C LEU A 31 -0.80 13.39 -3.81
N ALA A 32 -0.15 12.31 -3.41
CA ALA A 32 -0.37 11.00 -4.03
C ALA A 32 -1.64 10.33 -3.47
N THR A 33 -2.23 9.43 -4.24
CA THR A 33 -3.23 8.49 -3.71
C THR A 33 -3.09 7.12 -4.35
N GLY A 34 -3.42 6.09 -3.59
CA GLY A 34 -3.47 4.72 -4.05
C GLY A 34 -4.42 3.91 -3.18
N ARG A 35 -4.64 2.65 -3.57
CA ARG A 35 -5.48 1.74 -2.81
C ARG A 35 -5.11 0.28 -3.01
N ASP A 36 -5.67 -0.55 -2.15
CA ASP A 36 -5.71 -2.00 -2.36
C ASP A 36 -6.74 -2.44 -3.43
N GLY A 37 -6.89 -3.75 -3.61
CA GLY A 37 -7.78 -4.35 -4.60
C GLY A 37 -9.27 -4.25 -4.30
N HIS A 38 -9.67 -3.97 -3.05
CA HIS A 38 -11.03 -4.19 -2.58
C HIS A 38 -12.04 -3.18 -3.17
N PRO A 39 -13.29 -3.59 -3.49
CA PRO A 39 -14.30 -2.70 -4.06
C PRO A 39 -14.64 -1.49 -3.17
N ILE A 40 -14.74 -1.68 -1.85
CA ILE A 40 -15.02 -0.57 -0.93
C ILE A 40 -13.88 0.45 -0.88
N SER A 41 -12.63 0.02 -1.03
CA SER A 41 -11.46 0.90 -1.11
C SER A 41 -11.51 1.75 -2.37
N ARG A 42 -11.97 1.16 -3.49
CA ARG A 42 -12.22 1.90 -4.74
C ARG A 42 -13.24 3.02 -4.56
N PHE A 43 -14.34 2.74 -3.87
CA PHE A 43 -15.37 3.75 -3.61
C PHE A 43 -14.85 4.84 -2.65
N THR A 44 -14.24 4.43 -1.54
CA THR A 44 -13.67 5.33 -0.53
C THR A 44 -12.61 6.25 -1.08
N ARG A 45 -11.71 5.73 -1.92
CA ARG A 45 -10.69 6.55 -2.58
C ARG A 45 -11.31 7.64 -3.46
N ARG A 46 -12.44 7.38 -4.15
CA ARG A 46 -13.14 8.41 -4.93
C ARG A 46 -13.70 9.51 -4.04
N CYS A 47 -14.32 9.15 -2.91
CA CYS A 47 -14.80 10.13 -1.93
C CYS A 47 -13.66 11.01 -1.39
N ILE A 48 -12.55 10.40 -0.98
CA ILE A 48 -11.34 11.12 -0.54
C ILE A 48 -10.89 12.11 -1.62
N VAL A 49 -10.73 11.66 -2.85
CA VAL A 49 -10.22 12.49 -3.95
C VAL A 49 -11.13 13.65 -4.25
N SER A 50 -12.45 13.44 -4.25
CA SER A 50 -13.42 14.53 -4.38
C SER A 50 -13.22 15.60 -3.29
N GLY A 51 -12.93 15.18 -2.06
CA GLY A 51 -12.63 16.11 -0.97
C GLY A 51 -11.29 16.83 -1.15
N LEU A 52 -10.24 16.11 -1.57
CA LEU A 52 -8.91 16.68 -1.81
C LEU A 52 -8.97 17.81 -2.86
N VAL A 53 -9.56 17.53 -4.03
CA VAL A 53 -9.61 18.51 -5.13
C VAL A 53 -10.52 19.70 -4.84
N THR A 54 -11.47 19.57 -3.89
CA THR A 54 -12.30 20.71 -3.42
C THR A 54 -11.44 21.80 -2.76
N LYS A 55 -10.20 21.53 -2.35
CA LYS A 55 -9.29 22.53 -1.77
C LYS A 55 -8.07 22.81 -2.64
N GLY A 56 -8.24 22.70 -3.96
CA GLY A 56 -7.20 23.01 -4.94
C GLY A 56 -6.05 21.99 -5.02
N ALA A 57 -6.13 20.88 -4.27
CA ALA A 57 -5.07 19.89 -4.25
C ALA A 57 -4.85 19.24 -5.62
N GLN A 58 -3.59 19.10 -6.01
CA GLN A 58 -3.17 18.40 -7.22
C GLN A 58 -2.95 16.92 -6.87
N VAL A 59 -3.83 16.04 -7.31
CA VAL A 59 -3.82 14.63 -6.91
C VAL A 59 -3.13 13.76 -7.96
N VAL A 60 -2.10 13.02 -7.54
CA VAL A 60 -1.41 12.01 -8.37
C VAL A 60 -1.90 10.61 -7.99
N ASP A 61 -2.69 9.99 -8.85
CA ASP A 61 -3.38 8.72 -8.61
C ASP A 61 -2.60 7.52 -9.14
N PHE A 62 -2.00 6.77 -8.22
CA PHE A 62 -1.28 5.52 -8.47
C PHE A 62 -2.23 4.33 -8.67
N ARG A 63 -3.55 4.52 -8.53
CA ARG A 63 -4.58 3.49 -8.71
C ARG A 63 -4.41 2.32 -7.72
N VAL A 64 -4.26 1.09 -8.23
CA VAL A 64 -4.08 -0.12 -7.42
C VAL A 64 -2.59 -0.38 -7.31
N VAL A 65 -2.05 -0.17 -6.12
CA VAL A 65 -0.64 -0.38 -5.81
C VAL A 65 -0.51 -0.85 -4.37
N PRO A 66 0.54 -1.62 -4.03
CA PRO A 66 0.85 -1.84 -2.62
C PRO A 66 1.26 -0.52 -1.97
N SER A 67 1.00 -0.38 -0.67
CA SER A 67 1.36 0.84 0.08
C SER A 67 2.86 1.18 -0.04
N GLN A 68 3.70 0.14 -0.17
CA GLN A 68 5.15 0.23 -0.37
C GLN A 68 5.50 0.97 -1.67
N ALA A 69 4.84 0.64 -2.78
CA ALA A 69 5.06 1.30 -4.06
C ALA A 69 4.57 2.75 -4.04
N LEU A 70 3.44 3.03 -3.35
CA LEU A 70 2.98 4.40 -3.17
C LEU A 70 3.99 5.22 -2.36
N ARG A 71 4.48 4.70 -1.22
CA ARG A 71 5.48 5.38 -0.38
C ARG A 71 6.77 5.68 -1.14
N TYR A 72 7.27 4.70 -1.91
CA TYR A 72 8.39 4.91 -2.82
C TYR A 72 8.08 6.03 -3.83
N GLY A 73 6.91 5.99 -4.45
CA GLY A 73 6.43 6.99 -5.40
C GLY A 73 6.38 8.42 -4.86
N ILE A 74 5.94 8.62 -3.61
CA ILE A 74 5.92 9.95 -2.95
C ILE A 74 7.31 10.58 -3.00
N THR A 75 8.31 9.86 -2.50
CA THR A 75 9.68 10.37 -2.42
C THR A 75 10.30 10.57 -3.81
N ARG A 76 10.06 9.63 -4.72
CA ARG A 76 10.60 9.67 -6.09
C ARG A 76 10.06 10.83 -6.90
N GLN A 77 8.77 11.12 -6.76
CA GLN A 77 8.05 12.18 -7.46
C GLN A 77 8.05 13.51 -6.67
N LYS A 78 8.70 13.57 -5.50
CA LYS A 78 8.78 14.75 -4.63
C LYS A 78 7.41 15.32 -4.24
N LEU A 79 6.47 14.43 -3.91
CA LEU A 79 5.13 14.80 -3.49
C LEU A 79 5.13 15.19 -2.01
N GLU A 80 4.15 15.99 -1.58
CA GLU A 80 4.07 16.52 -0.21
C GLU A 80 3.52 15.50 0.79
N GLY A 81 2.85 14.47 0.28
CA GLY A 81 2.31 13.38 1.08
C GLY A 81 1.45 12.46 0.23
N ALA A 82 0.72 11.56 0.89
CA ALA A 82 -0.26 10.72 0.22
C ALA A 82 -1.42 10.28 1.11
N VAL A 83 -2.49 9.84 0.45
CA VAL A 83 -3.60 9.11 1.09
C VAL A 83 -3.73 7.73 0.46
N TYR A 84 -3.60 6.69 1.27
CA TYR A 84 -3.77 5.30 0.87
C TYR A 84 -5.01 4.69 1.49
N VAL A 85 -5.78 3.94 0.70
CA VAL A 85 -7.02 3.30 1.17
C VAL A 85 -6.92 1.79 1.07
N SER A 86 -7.15 1.09 2.17
CA SER A 86 -7.19 -0.38 2.18
C SER A 86 -8.43 -0.91 2.90
N PHE A 87 -8.72 -2.19 2.71
CA PHE A 87 -9.72 -2.94 3.44
C PHE A 87 -9.08 -4.16 4.08
N TYR A 88 -9.20 -4.26 5.40
CA TYR A 88 -8.59 -5.35 6.16
C TYR A 88 -9.42 -5.68 7.39
N ARG A 89 -9.68 -6.99 7.59
CA ARG A 89 -10.47 -7.53 8.73
C ARG A 89 -11.84 -6.86 8.91
N GLY A 90 -12.54 -6.62 7.80
CA GLY A 90 -13.88 -6.03 7.84
C GLY A 90 -13.88 -4.50 7.93
N GLU A 91 -12.73 -3.85 8.03
CA GLU A 91 -12.63 -2.40 8.20
C GLU A 91 -12.01 -1.71 6.98
N VAL A 92 -12.60 -0.58 6.59
CA VAL A 92 -11.96 0.37 5.66
C VAL A 92 -10.92 1.17 6.44
N GLN A 93 -9.71 1.25 5.91
CA GLN A 93 -8.59 1.96 6.49
C GLN A 93 -8.15 3.09 5.57
N ILE A 94 -7.98 4.29 6.13
CA ILE A 94 -7.45 5.46 5.44
C ILE A 94 -6.14 5.81 6.13
N HIS A 95 -5.05 5.71 5.37
CA HIS A 95 -3.70 6.00 5.82
C HIS A 95 -3.24 7.32 5.21
N VAL A 96 -2.57 8.16 6.00
CA VAL A 96 -1.97 9.41 5.54
C VAL A 96 -0.46 9.31 5.69
N TYR A 97 0.26 9.61 4.61
CA TYR A 97 1.71 9.56 4.55
C TYR A 97 2.32 10.95 4.35
N THR A 98 3.45 11.17 4.99
CA THR A 98 4.29 12.37 4.85
C THR A 98 5.13 12.31 3.58
N SER A 99 5.76 13.43 3.20
CA SER A 99 6.62 13.54 2.02
C SER A 99 7.84 12.59 2.01
N ASP A 100 8.25 12.10 3.17
CA ASP A 100 9.30 11.06 3.30
C ASP A 100 8.75 9.63 3.25
N GLY A 101 7.47 9.45 2.91
CA GLY A 101 6.81 8.16 2.77
C GLY A 101 6.51 7.46 4.09
N LYS A 102 6.66 8.13 5.24
CA LYS A 102 6.31 7.56 6.56
C LYS A 102 4.84 7.81 6.91
N ASN A 103 4.38 7.12 7.95
CA ASN A 103 3.05 7.39 8.51
C ASN A 103 3.02 8.78 9.13
N LEU A 104 1.91 9.50 8.91
CA LEU A 104 1.65 10.73 9.64
C LEU A 104 1.58 10.42 11.15
N HIS A 105 2.23 11.27 11.95
CA HIS A 105 2.24 11.14 13.40
C HIS A 105 0.86 11.34 14.02
N ALA A 106 0.71 10.90 15.27
CA ALA A 106 -0.57 10.90 15.96
C ALA A 106 -1.20 12.30 16.06
N GLU A 107 -0.37 13.31 16.31
CA GLU A 107 -0.79 14.71 16.38
C GLU A 107 -1.36 15.22 15.05
N GLY A 108 -0.70 14.93 13.92
CA GLY A 108 -1.19 15.31 12.59
C GLY A 108 -2.53 14.65 12.26
N MET A 109 -2.70 13.37 12.64
CA MET A 109 -3.97 12.66 12.47
C MET A 109 -5.09 13.23 13.36
N LEU A 110 -4.77 13.63 14.60
CA LEU A 110 -5.72 14.33 15.47
C LEU A 110 -6.14 15.66 14.83
N ARG A 111 -5.17 16.43 14.33
CA ARG A 111 -5.41 17.70 13.66
C ARG A 111 -6.32 17.55 12.43
N ILE A 112 -6.11 16.50 11.63
CA ILE A 112 -7.00 16.21 10.49
C ILE A 112 -8.42 15.90 10.95
N ARG A 113 -8.60 15.17 12.06
CA ARG A 113 -9.96 14.89 12.59
C ARG A 113 -10.65 16.15 13.07
N GLU A 114 -9.96 17.02 13.80
CA GLU A 114 -10.50 18.33 14.21
C GLU A 114 -10.91 19.15 12.97
N LEU A 115 -10.03 19.24 11.97
CA LEU A 115 -10.33 19.94 10.73
C LEU A 115 -11.56 19.37 10.00
N ALA A 116 -11.80 18.07 10.10
CA ALA A 116 -12.93 17.39 9.46
C ALA A 116 -14.28 17.75 10.09
N GLU A 117 -14.32 18.06 11.38
CA GLU A 117 -15.54 18.50 12.08
C GLU A 117 -16.06 19.83 11.50
N ASP A 118 -15.13 20.72 11.10
CA ASP A 118 -15.43 22.05 10.56
C ASP A 118 -15.59 22.08 9.02
N THR A 119 -15.89 20.95 8.37
CA THR A 119 -16.01 20.88 6.89
C THR A 119 -17.43 20.91 6.33
N GLU A 120 -18.45 20.98 7.18
CA GLU A 120 -19.84 20.81 6.76
C GLU A 120 -20.32 21.82 5.70
N ASN A 121 -19.85 23.07 5.80
CA ASN A 121 -20.21 24.16 4.89
C ASN A 121 -19.11 24.50 3.88
N GLU A 122 -18.11 23.63 3.75
CA GLU A 122 -16.98 23.90 2.86
C GLU A 122 -17.37 23.81 1.39
N THR A 123 -17.04 24.87 0.66
CA THR A 123 -17.26 24.97 -0.78
C THR A 123 -15.98 25.43 -1.47
N CYS A 124 -15.96 25.37 -2.79
CA CYS A 124 -14.89 25.89 -3.62
C CYS A 124 -15.46 26.57 -4.86
N SER A 125 -14.74 27.58 -5.36
CA SER A 125 -15.00 28.12 -6.68
C SER A 125 -14.72 27.06 -7.73
N ILE A 126 -15.50 27.05 -8.81
CA ILE A 126 -15.24 26.17 -9.96
C ILE A 126 -13.85 26.41 -10.58
N ASN A 127 -13.29 27.62 -10.40
CA ASN A 127 -11.95 27.96 -10.90
C ASN A 127 -10.82 27.49 -9.97
N ASP A 128 -11.14 27.11 -8.74
CA ASP A 128 -10.15 26.71 -7.71
C ASP A 128 -10.15 25.19 -7.47
N ILE A 129 -10.84 24.43 -8.32
CA ILE A 129 -10.87 22.97 -8.26
C ILE A 129 -9.48 22.43 -8.63
N GLY A 130 -8.95 21.56 -7.77
CA GLY A 130 -7.70 20.86 -7.98
C GLY A 130 -7.75 19.85 -9.14
N SER A 131 -6.60 19.28 -9.49
CA SER A 131 -6.53 18.32 -10.60
C SER A 131 -6.40 16.88 -10.12
N LEU A 132 -6.69 15.94 -11.03
CA LEU A 132 -6.45 14.52 -10.86
C LEU A 132 -5.65 13.99 -12.04
N LEU A 133 -4.38 13.65 -11.81
CA LEU A 133 -3.50 13.03 -12.79
C LEU A 133 -3.34 11.54 -12.46
N GLN A 134 -3.42 10.67 -13.46
CA GLN A 134 -3.14 9.24 -13.26
C GLN A 134 -1.65 8.94 -13.45
N TYR A 135 -1.07 8.23 -12.49
CA TYR A 135 0.30 7.70 -12.55
C TYR A 135 0.26 6.19 -12.71
N THR A 136 0.48 5.69 -13.92
CA THR A 136 0.31 4.26 -14.24
C THR A 136 1.55 3.40 -14.03
N ASN A 137 2.71 4.02 -13.76
CA ASN A 137 4.00 3.32 -13.72
C ASN A 137 4.39 2.85 -12.31
N GLY A 138 3.58 3.10 -11.28
CA GLY A 138 3.95 2.87 -9.88
C GLY A 138 4.39 1.43 -9.55
N ILE A 139 3.76 0.42 -10.15
CA ILE A 139 4.16 -0.99 -9.99
C ILE A 139 5.53 -1.25 -10.64
N GLU A 140 5.70 -0.79 -11.87
CA GLU A 140 6.92 -1.03 -12.65
C GLU A 140 8.12 -0.29 -12.04
N ASP A 141 7.97 0.99 -11.68
CA ASP A 141 9.04 1.77 -11.07
C ASP A 141 9.50 1.18 -9.74
N TYR A 142 8.57 0.65 -8.94
CA TYR A 142 8.91 -0.01 -7.69
C TYR A 142 9.54 -1.38 -7.92
N THR A 143 9.11 -2.12 -8.95
CA THR A 143 9.74 -3.39 -9.35
C THR A 143 11.19 -3.17 -9.79
N GLU A 144 11.44 -2.19 -10.66
CA GLU A 144 12.78 -1.80 -11.10
C GLU A 144 13.65 -1.30 -9.94
N TYR A 145 13.06 -0.54 -9.02
CA TYR A 145 13.73 -0.14 -7.79
C TYR A 145 14.18 -1.36 -6.99
N LEU A 146 13.31 -2.33 -6.73
CA LEU A 146 13.67 -3.54 -5.99
C LEU A 146 14.73 -4.37 -6.72
N LEU A 147 14.64 -4.51 -8.05
CA LEU A 147 15.67 -5.18 -8.85
C LEU A 147 17.03 -4.52 -8.70
N SER A 148 17.09 -3.18 -8.65
CA SER A 148 18.34 -2.44 -8.45
C SER A 148 19.00 -2.69 -7.09
N LYS A 149 18.25 -3.24 -6.11
CA LYS A 149 18.76 -3.58 -4.76
C LYS A 149 19.24 -5.02 -4.64
N VAL A 150 18.89 -5.88 -5.60
CA VAL A 150 19.14 -7.32 -5.54
C VAL A 150 20.38 -7.67 -6.37
N LYS A 151 21.32 -8.42 -5.79
CA LYS A 151 22.56 -8.84 -6.49
C LYS A 151 22.46 -10.21 -7.17
N SER A 152 21.67 -11.12 -6.61
CA SER A 152 21.42 -12.46 -7.14
C SER A 152 20.09 -13.02 -6.65
N LYS A 153 19.59 -14.05 -7.31
CA LYS A 153 18.38 -14.75 -6.86
C LYS A 153 18.57 -15.41 -5.50
N ILE A 154 17.50 -15.41 -4.70
CA ILE A 154 17.47 -15.95 -3.33
C ILE A 154 17.35 -17.49 -3.36
N ALA A 155 16.51 -18.00 -4.26
CA ALA A 155 16.20 -19.42 -4.42
C ALA A 155 15.81 -19.70 -5.89
N ASP A 156 15.67 -20.98 -6.24
CA ASP A 156 15.16 -21.39 -7.55
C ASP A 156 13.62 -21.44 -7.54
N ARG A 157 13.02 -21.87 -6.43
CA ARG A 157 11.57 -21.97 -6.23
C ARG A 157 11.11 -21.41 -4.89
N MET A 158 10.13 -20.50 -4.91
CA MET A 158 9.61 -19.84 -3.71
C MET A 158 8.08 -19.91 -3.62
N LEU A 159 7.57 -20.13 -2.41
CA LEU A 159 6.16 -19.91 -2.07
C LEU A 159 6.02 -18.57 -1.33
N ILE A 160 5.28 -17.61 -1.88
CA ILE A 160 5.16 -16.27 -1.31
C ILE A 160 3.71 -15.96 -0.94
N ASP A 161 3.46 -15.75 0.34
CA ASP A 161 2.20 -15.26 0.85
C ASP A 161 2.16 -13.73 0.83
N THR A 162 1.37 -13.19 -0.10
CA THR A 162 1.11 -11.75 -0.21
C THR A 162 -0.11 -11.29 0.59
N GLN A 163 -0.72 -12.18 1.40
CA GLN A 163 -1.83 -11.88 2.31
C GLN A 163 -3.03 -11.17 1.65
N ALA A 164 -3.27 -11.42 0.36
CA ALA A 164 -4.27 -10.72 -0.47
C ALA A 164 -3.98 -9.22 -0.73
N ASP A 165 -2.73 -8.80 -0.61
CA ASP A 165 -2.27 -7.44 -0.92
C ASP A 165 -1.93 -7.25 -2.41
N PRO A 166 -2.04 -6.02 -2.95
CA PRO A 166 -1.54 -5.70 -4.28
C PRO A 166 -0.03 -5.89 -4.46
N ILE A 167 0.75 -6.14 -3.40
CA ILE A 167 2.18 -6.47 -3.53
C ILE A 167 2.42 -7.68 -4.44
N SER A 168 1.43 -8.58 -4.61
CA SER A 168 1.46 -9.65 -5.62
C SER A 168 1.75 -9.13 -7.04
N LEU A 169 1.23 -7.95 -7.41
CA LEU A 169 1.46 -7.29 -8.69
C LEU A 169 2.93 -6.86 -8.89
N VAL A 170 3.70 -6.73 -7.80
CA VAL A 170 5.15 -6.45 -7.81
C VAL A 170 5.95 -7.75 -7.72
N VAL A 171 5.52 -8.68 -6.86
CA VAL A 171 6.23 -9.95 -6.63
C VAL A 171 6.31 -10.78 -7.90
N GLU A 172 5.22 -10.92 -8.65
CA GLU A 172 5.20 -11.73 -9.88
C GLU A 172 6.25 -11.28 -10.92
N PRO A 173 6.26 -10.01 -11.39
CA PRO A 173 7.27 -9.55 -12.36
C PRO A 173 8.68 -9.52 -11.76
N LEU A 174 8.83 -9.18 -10.47
CA LEU A 174 10.12 -9.19 -9.79
C LEU A 174 10.77 -10.58 -9.81
N MET A 175 10.03 -11.60 -9.36
CA MET A 175 10.54 -12.97 -9.27
C MET A 175 10.86 -13.54 -10.65
N ASN A 176 10.00 -13.27 -11.64
CA ASN A 176 10.25 -13.68 -13.02
C ASN A 176 11.54 -13.08 -13.58
N ARG A 177 11.77 -11.77 -13.40
CA ARG A 177 13.00 -11.07 -13.84
C ARG A 177 14.25 -11.55 -13.08
N MET A 178 14.09 -12.04 -11.86
CA MET A 178 15.17 -12.69 -11.09
C MET A 178 15.41 -14.17 -11.48
N GLY A 179 14.59 -14.75 -12.35
CA GLY A 179 14.68 -16.17 -12.72
C GLY A 179 14.30 -17.11 -11.57
N VAL A 180 13.34 -16.69 -10.72
CA VAL A 180 12.79 -17.45 -9.59
C VAL A 180 11.41 -17.97 -9.96
N GLU A 181 11.20 -19.28 -9.88
CA GLU A 181 9.86 -19.87 -10.01
C GLU A 181 9.07 -19.55 -8.73
N CYS A 182 8.17 -18.57 -8.82
CA CYS A 182 7.38 -18.10 -7.69
C CYS A 182 5.93 -18.58 -7.78
N ARG A 183 5.41 -19.11 -6.68
CA ARG A 183 3.98 -19.31 -6.49
C ARG A 183 3.45 -18.36 -5.44
N ILE A 184 2.42 -17.59 -5.80
CA ILE A 184 1.70 -16.74 -4.86
C ILE A 184 0.68 -17.57 -4.09
N PHE A 185 0.74 -17.52 -2.75
CA PHE A 185 -0.16 -18.25 -1.87
C PHE A 185 -1.51 -17.53 -1.70
N ASN A 186 -1.53 -16.28 -1.23
CA ASN A 186 -2.77 -15.48 -1.20
C ASN A 186 -2.67 -14.30 -2.17
N PRO A 187 -3.09 -14.44 -3.44
CA PRO A 187 -3.05 -13.35 -4.43
C PRO A 187 -4.00 -12.22 -4.03
N MET A 188 -3.78 -11.02 -4.61
CA MET A 188 -4.63 -9.86 -4.34
C MET A 188 -6.12 -10.19 -4.52
N LEU A 189 -6.92 -9.87 -3.50
CA LEU A 189 -8.37 -9.99 -3.58
C LEU A 189 -8.98 -8.73 -4.22
N ILE A 190 -9.97 -8.97 -5.08
CA ILE A 190 -10.78 -7.92 -5.73
C ILE A 190 -12.25 -7.97 -5.29
N ASP A 191 -12.56 -8.85 -4.33
CA ASP A 191 -13.87 -9.13 -3.76
C ASP A 191 -13.73 -9.53 -2.27
N ASN A 192 -14.80 -10.05 -1.68
CA ASN A 192 -14.85 -10.50 -0.29
C ASN A 192 -14.31 -11.92 -0.09
N GLY A 193 -13.37 -12.39 -0.92
CA GLY A 193 -12.79 -13.71 -0.79
C GLY A 193 -12.04 -13.93 0.54
N ASP A 194 -11.84 -15.19 0.90
CA ASP A 194 -11.15 -15.56 2.13
C ASP A 194 -9.64 -15.64 1.94
N ILE A 195 -8.90 -15.21 2.97
CA ILE A 195 -7.44 -15.36 3.04
C ILE A 195 -7.14 -16.70 3.70
N ARG A 196 -6.39 -17.55 3.00
CA ARG A 196 -5.98 -18.87 3.53
C ARG A 196 -5.09 -18.73 4.74
N GLY A 197 -5.22 -19.67 5.68
CA GLY A 197 -4.57 -19.61 6.97
C GLY A 197 -3.06 -19.88 6.95
N LYS A 198 -2.39 -19.49 8.04
CA LYS A 198 -0.95 -19.73 8.23
C LYS A 198 -0.59 -21.23 8.22
N GLU A 199 -1.45 -22.09 8.77
CA GLU A 199 -1.23 -23.55 8.75
C GLU A 199 -1.26 -24.12 7.34
N GLU A 200 -2.19 -23.65 6.50
CA GLU A 200 -2.26 -24.02 5.09
C GLU A 200 -1.01 -23.59 4.33
N PHE A 201 -0.49 -22.38 4.60
CA PHE A 201 0.77 -21.91 4.02
C PHE A 201 1.92 -22.85 4.34
N PHE A 202 2.12 -23.22 5.61
CA PHE A 202 3.20 -24.13 6.00
C PHE A 202 3.00 -25.54 5.47
N ASN A 203 1.76 -26.03 5.39
CA ASN A 203 1.46 -27.32 4.78
C ASN A 203 1.83 -27.33 3.30
N GLU A 204 1.50 -26.27 2.55
CA GLU A 204 1.85 -26.13 1.13
C GLU A 204 3.36 -25.94 0.94
N LEU A 205 4.02 -25.18 1.81
CA LEU A 205 5.48 -25.00 1.78
C LEU A 205 6.22 -26.32 2.00
N ARG A 206 5.81 -27.11 3.02
CA ARG A 206 6.47 -28.38 3.38
C ARG A 206 6.23 -29.50 2.38
N ASN A 207 5.03 -29.58 1.82
CA ASN A 207 4.64 -30.65 0.90
C ASN A 207 4.91 -30.29 -0.56
N GLY A 208 5.13 -29.01 -0.86
CA GLY A 208 5.46 -28.51 -2.19
C GLY A 208 6.94 -28.66 -2.53
N LYS A 209 7.27 -28.48 -3.81
CA LYS A 209 8.66 -28.47 -4.31
C LYS A 209 9.25 -27.05 -4.25
N PHE A 210 9.24 -26.44 -3.06
CA PHE A 210 9.79 -25.10 -2.81
C PHE A 210 11.10 -25.21 -2.05
N ASP A 211 12.05 -24.31 -2.34
CA ASP A 211 13.31 -24.23 -1.59
C ASP A 211 13.13 -23.45 -0.29
N CYS A 212 12.21 -22.47 -0.30
CA CYS A 212 11.92 -21.58 0.81
C CYS A 212 10.56 -20.87 0.62
N GLY A 213 10.12 -20.19 1.66
CA GLY A 213 8.89 -19.39 1.67
C GLY A 213 9.13 -17.95 2.11
N ALA A 214 8.19 -17.08 1.79
CA ALA A 214 8.13 -15.73 2.36
C ALA A 214 6.68 -15.33 2.66
N ILE A 215 6.49 -14.58 3.75
CA ILE A 215 5.22 -13.95 4.08
C ILE A 215 5.46 -12.45 4.11
N ILE A 216 4.75 -11.69 3.26
CA ILE A 216 4.85 -10.23 3.18
C ILE A 216 3.69 -9.63 3.96
N GLU A 217 4.00 -8.80 4.96
CA GLU A 217 3.01 -8.13 5.79
C GLU A 217 2.41 -6.92 5.03
N ARG A 218 1.12 -6.67 5.29
CA ARG A 218 0.33 -5.62 4.62
C ARG A 218 0.38 -4.27 5.35
N ASP A 219 0.08 -3.21 4.60
CA ASP A 219 -0.21 -1.86 5.10
C ASP A 219 0.82 -1.33 6.12
N GLU A 220 0.39 -0.98 7.34
CA GLU A 220 1.24 -0.35 8.36
C GLU A 220 2.33 -1.29 8.92
N LEU A 221 2.20 -2.60 8.73
CA LEU A 221 3.15 -3.58 9.29
C LEU A 221 4.47 -3.60 8.50
N LEU A 222 4.39 -3.42 7.17
CA LEU A 222 5.47 -3.33 6.18
C LEU A 222 6.52 -4.47 6.17
N GLY A 223 6.57 -5.35 7.17
CA GLY A 223 7.58 -6.36 7.35
C GLY A 223 7.49 -7.53 6.38
N ALA A 224 8.50 -8.38 6.42
CA ALA A 224 8.51 -9.63 5.69
C ALA A 224 9.17 -10.72 6.54
N THR A 225 8.63 -11.94 6.49
CA THR A 225 9.22 -13.10 7.15
C THR A 225 9.67 -14.09 6.08
N PHE A 226 10.97 -14.40 6.08
CA PHE A 226 11.54 -15.47 5.28
C PHE A 226 11.48 -16.79 6.05
N ILE A 227 11.20 -17.88 5.37
CA ILE A 227 11.13 -19.25 5.90
C ILE A 227 12.07 -20.10 5.08
N ASP A 228 13.13 -20.66 5.68
CA ASP A 228 14.07 -21.52 4.97
C ASP A 228 13.52 -22.94 4.74
N GLY A 229 14.25 -23.76 3.98
CA GLY A 229 13.86 -25.15 3.70
C GLY A 229 13.86 -26.09 4.92
N LYS A 230 14.34 -25.63 6.09
CA LYS A 230 14.30 -26.36 7.36
C LYS A 230 13.14 -25.89 8.26
N GLY A 231 12.42 -24.84 7.85
CA GLY A 231 11.33 -24.24 8.61
C GLY A 231 11.79 -23.18 9.63
N GLU A 232 13.06 -22.74 9.58
CA GLU A 232 13.53 -21.61 10.38
C GLU A 232 13.05 -20.29 9.77
N ASN A 233 12.62 -19.36 10.63
CA ASN A 233 12.03 -18.10 10.21
C ASN A 233 12.93 -16.91 10.58
N ILE A 234 13.13 -16.00 9.62
CA ILE A 234 13.85 -14.74 9.85
C ILE A 234 12.91 -13.59 9.46
N ARG A 235 12.62 -12.70 10.41
CA ARG A 235 11.83 -11.49 10.16
C ARG A 235 12.73 -10.31 9.77
N PHE A 236 12.29 -9.57 8.76
CA PHE A 236 12.88 -8.33 8.27
C PHE A 236 11.90 -7.17 8.48
N ALA A 237 12.42 -5.95 8.57
CA ALA A 237 11.60 -4.74 8.72
C ALA A 237 10.83 -4.41 7.44
N SER A 238 11.28 -4.89 6.28
CA SER A 238 10.54 -4.78 5.02
C SER A 238 10.83 -5.89 4.02
N PHE A 239 9.96 -6.01 3.01
CA PHE A 239 10.22 -6.86 1.85
C PHE A 239 11.49 -6.45 1.09
N GLU A 240 11.74 -5.14 0.95
CA GLU A 240 12.98 -4.62 0.36
C GLU A 240 14.22 -5.06 1.15
N GLU A 241 14.17 -4.96 2.48
CA GLU A 241 15.29 -5.38 3.34
C GLU A 241 15.54 -6.88 3.23
N MET A 242 14.47 -7.69 3.23
CA MET A 242 14.55 -9.13 3.02
C MET A 242 15.25 -9.47 1.70
N LEU A 243 14.79 -8.88 0.60
CA LEU A 243 15.38 -9.10 -0.73
C LEU A 243 16.86 -8.71 -0.76
N THR A 244 17.17 -7.51 -0.25
CA THR A 244 18.54 -6.97 -0.24
C THR A 244 19.46 -7.91 0.53
N LYS A 245 19.14 -8.20 1.80
CA LYS A 245 20.00 -9.01 2.68
C LYS A 245 20.15 -10.46 2.23
N LEU A 246 19.10 -11.08 1.70
CA LEU A 246 19.17 -12.46 1.24
C LEU A 246 19.89 -12.59 -0.10
N SER A 247 19.81 -11.58 -0.96
CA SER A 247 20.54 -11.56 -2.24
C SER A 247 22.05 -11.40 -2.10
N GLU A 248 22.54 -10.93 -0.94
CA GLU A 248 23.97 -10.76 -0.67
C GLU A 248 24.65 -12.04 -0.15
N ARG A 249 23.87 -13.00 0.32
CA ARG A 249 24.39 -14.29 0.79
C ARG A 249 24.88 -15.06 -0.43
N LYS A 250 26.20 -15.10 -0.64
CA LYS A 250 26.80 -16.02 -1.60
C LYS A 250 26.36 -17.45 -1.24
N ARG A 251 25.81 -18.17 -2.21
CA ARG A 251 25.65 -19.63 -2.13
C ARG A 251 27.02 -20.28 -1.94
#